data_AF-A0A1M7Q8Y8-F1
#
_entry.id   AF-A0A1M7Q8Y8-F1
#
_cell.length_a   1.000
_cell.length_b   1.000
_cell.length_c   1.000
_cell.angle_alpha   90.00
_cell.angle_beta   90.00
_cell.angle_gamma   90.00
#
_symmetry.space_group_name_H-M   'P 1'
#
loop_
_entity.id
_entity.type
_entity.pdbx_description
1 polymer ?
#
loop_
_entity_poly.entity_id
_entity_poly.type
_entity_poly.pdbx_seq_one_letter_code
_entity_poly.pdbx_strand_id
1 'polypeptide(L)'
;MDPSEALASCERALRELLTVSLRDKFGDNWLQEVFTPEDLARLREKQEVETKRRTKRGAAAVSASLITYAEFTQLTRLVDRHWDSLNRALGVKKEITVLLDRIEALRNAVAHSRELLPFEQELMSAIAGEIRNRVTIHIAARTPPVNTFPASKSCATASATAPRQPSRCKIRCSVCRPA
;
A
#
# COMPACT_ATOMS: atom_id res chain seq x y z
N MET A 1 -5.10 14.96 -3.25
CA MET A 1 -4.15 14.26 -4.14
C MET A 1 -4.64 14.49 -5.55
N ASP A 2 -3.75 14.72 -6.52
CA ASP A 2 -4.18 14.81 -7.91
C ASP A 2 -4.83 13.48 -8.36
N PRO A 3 -5.88 13.46 -9.22
CA PRO A 3 -6.55 12.22 -9.63
C PRO A 3 -5.60 11.18 -10.25
N SER A 4 -4.61 11.64 -11.03
CA SER A 4 -3.62 10.76 -11.64
C SER A 4 -2.69 10.15 -10.60
N GLU A 5 -2.32 10.94 -9.59
CA GLU A 5 -1.49 10.50 -8.48
C GLU A 5 -2.26 9.53 -7.55
N ALA A 6 -3.55 9.78 -7.31
CA ALA A 6 -4.43 8.87 -6.57
C ALA A 6 -4.56 7.51 -7.27
N LEU A 7 -4.76 7.50 -8.60
CA LEU A 7 -4.79 6.28 -9.39
C LEU A 7 -3.47 5.51 -9.29
N ALA A 8 -2.34 6.20 -9.53
CA ALA A 8 -1.02 5.58 -9.48
C ALA A 8 -0.68 5.02 -8.09
N SER A 9 -1.10 5.72 -7.03
CA SER A 9 -0.98 5.26 -5.64
C SER A 9 -1.78 3.98 -5.40
N CYS A 10 -3.03 3.93 -5.85
CA CYS A 10 -3.89 2.75 -5.75
C CYS A 10 -3.29 1.56 -6.51
N GLU A 11 -2.89 1.77 -7.77
CA GLU A 11 -2.29 0.71 -8.57
C GLU A 11 -0.99 0.16 -7.96
N ARG A 12 -0.13 1.04 -7.42
CA ARG A 12 1.09 0.62 -6.74
C ARG A 12 0.77 -0.26 -5.53
N ALA A 13 -0.20 0.13 -4.72
CA ALA A 13 -0.63 -0.67 -3.57
C ALA A 13 -1.19 -2.03 -4.00
N LEU A 14 -2.01 -2.09 -5.05
CA LEU A 14 -2.51 -3.35 -5.59
C LEU A 14 -1.39 -4.24 -6.13
N ARG A 15 -0.43 -3.66 -6.87
CA ARG A 15 0.72 -4.40 -7.39
C ARG A 15 1.59 -4.98 -6.27
N GLU A 16 1.81 -4.20 -5.22
CA GLU A 16 2.56 -4.64 -4.05
C GLU A 16 1.84 -5.79 -3.34
N LEU A 17 0.53 -5.63 -3.08
CA LEU A 17 -0.29 -6.67 -2.45
C LEU A 17 -0.29 -7.98 -3.25
N LEU A 18 -0.50 -7.89 -4.57
CA LEU A 18 -0.50 -9.05 -5.46
C LEU A 18 0.87 -9.72 -5.46
N THR A 19 1.95 -8.94 -5.52
CA THR A 19 3.31 -9.48 -5.51
C THR A 19 3.58 -10.27 -4.23
N VAL A 20 3.26 -9.74 -3.06
CA VAL A 20 3.49 -10.44 -1.79
C VAL A 20 2.58 -11.68 -1.70
N SER A 21 1.29 -11.51 -1.93
CA SER A 21 0.30 -12.58 -1.68
C SER A 21 0.39 -13.74 -2.68
N LEU A 22 0.71 -13.46 -3.94
CA LEU A 22 0.86 -14.49 -4.97
C LEU A 22 2.22 -15.18 -4.90
N ARG A 23 3.27 -14.45 -4.52
CA ARG A 23 4.58 -15.06 -4.26
C ARG A 23 4.52 -16.03 -3.08
N ASP A 24 3.75 -15.70 -2.03
CA ASP A 24 3.52 -16.63 -0.91
C ASP A 24 2.83 -17.93 -1.34
N LYS A 25 1.95 -17.87 -2.34
CA LYS A 25 1.15 -19.01 -2.80
C LYS A 25 1.84 -19.86 -3.87
N PHE A 26 2.50 -19.24 -4.83
CA PHE A 26 3.05 -19.89 -6.03
C PHE A 26 4.59 -19.82 -6.10
N GLY A 27 5.25 -19.15 -5.15
CA GLY A 27 6.70 -18.97 -5.14
C GLY A 27 7.19 -17.92 -6.13
N ASP A 28 8.47 -18.00 -6.52
CA ASP A 28 9.14 -16.98 -7.35
C ASP A 28 8.62 -16.93 -8.79
N ASN A 29 8.03 -18.01 -9.31
CA ASN A 29 7.49 -18.10 -10.67
C ASN A 29 6.01 -17.74 -10.77
N TRP A 30 5.42 -17.12 -9.75
CA TRP A 30 3.99 -16.80 -9.70
C TRP A 30 3.47 -16.03 -10.92
N LEU A 31 4.30 -15.22 -11.58
CA LEU A 31 3.92 -14.50 -12.80
C LEU A 31 3.52 -15.45 -13.95
N GLN A 32 4.18 -16.60 -14.08
CA GLN A 32 3.91 -17.59 -15.13
C GLN A 32 2.65 -18.40 -14.84
N GLU A 33 2.33 -18.60 -13.56
CA GLU A 33 1.13 -19.32 -13.11
C GLU A 33 -0.13 -18.47 -13.24
N VAL A 34 0.00 -17.15 -13.05
CA VAL A 34 -1.15 -16.25 -12.96
C VAL A 34 -1.51 -15.60 -14.30
N PHE A 35 -0.51 -15.26 -15.10
CA PHE A 35 -0.71 -14.66 -16.43
C PHE A 35 -0.64 -15.71 -17.53
N THR A 36 -1.44 -15.51 -18.59
CA THR A 36 -1.30 -16.30 -19.81
C THR A 36 0.03 -15.96 -20.51
N PRO A 37 0.60 -16.88 -21.31
CA PRO A 37 1.82 -16.60 -22.07
C PRO A 37 1.65 -15.39 -23.01
N GLU A 38 0.44 -15.19 -23.55
CA GLU A 38 0.09 -14.04 -24.39
C GLU A 38 0.12 -12.72 -23.62
N ASP A 39 -0.45 -12.70 -22.40
CA ASP A 39 -0.43 -11.51 -21.55
C ASP A 39 1.01 -11.16 -21.13
N LEU A 40 1.84 -12.15 -20.80
CA LEU A 40 3.24 -11.93 -20.49
C LEU A 40 4.02 -11.37 -21.68
N ALA A 41 3.76 -11.86 -22.90
CA ALA A 41 4.36 -11.32 -24.10
C ALA A 41 3.98 -9.84 -24.30
N ARG A 42 2.71 -9.47 -24.12
CA ARG A 42 2.24 -8.08 -24.20
C ARG A 42 2.88 -7.18 -23.14
N LEU A 43 3.04 -7.68 -21.92
CA LEU A 43 3.71 -6.92 -20.84
C LEU A 43 5.19 -6.70 -21.15
N ARG A 44 5.88 -7.71 -21.69
CA ARG A 44 7.27 -7.57 -22.14
C ARG A 44 7.41 -6.58 -23.29
N GLU A 45 6.52 -6.63 -24.27
CA GLU A 45 6.50 -5.68 -25.38
C GLU A 45 6.35 -4.24 -24.87
N LYS A 46 5.41 -3.99 -23.94
CA LYS A 46 5.25 -2.68 -23.29
C LYS A 46 6.52 -2.25 -22.55
N GLN A 47 7.15 -3.16 -21.80
CA GLN A 47 8.40 -2.89 -21.10
C GLN A 47 9.51 -2.51 -22.08
N GLU A 48 9.65 -3.24 -23.19
CA GLU A 48 10.67 -2.95 -24.21
C GLU A 48 10.45 -1.61 -24.90
N VAL A 49 9.20 -1.29 -25.27
CA VAL A 49 8.84 0.01 -25.88
C VAL A 49 9.19 1.14 -24.92
N GLU A 50 8.84 1.01 -23.65
CA GLU A 50 9.15 2.03 -22.64
C GLU A 50 10.65 2.14 -22.39
N THR A 51 11.37 1.00 -22.37
CA THR A 51 12.82 0.97 -22.25
C THR A 51 13.48 1.70 -23.41
N LYS A 52 13.13 1.37 -24.66
CA LYS A 52 13.65 2.04 -25.86
C LYS A 52 13.38 3.54 -25.82
N ARG A 53 12.18 3.97 -25.40
CA ARG A 53 11.80 5.39 -25.29
C ARG A 53 12.62 6.13 -24.21
N ARG A 54 12.81 5.53 -23.04
CA ARG A 54 13.53 6.17 -21.92
C ARG A 54 15.04 6.17 -22.11
N THR A 55 15.60 5.08 -22.63
CA THR A 55 17.04 5.01 -22.95
C THR A 55 17.41 6.01 -24.04
N LYS A 56 16.56 6.20 -25.06
CA LYS A 56 16.75 7.25 -26.08
C LYS A 56 16.77 8.67 -25.49
N ARG A 57 16.11 8.89 -24.35
CA ARG A 57 16.04 10.18 -23.66
C ARG A 57 17.08 10.32 -22.54
N GLY A 58 17.99 9.35 -22.36
CA GLY A 58 19.01 9.38 -21.32
C GLY A 58 18.47 9.21 -19.89
N ALA A 59 17.23 8.72 -19.72
CA ALA A 59 16.60 8.58 -18.42
C ALA A 59 17.03 7.30 -17.69
N ALA A 60 17.25 7.41 -16.38
CA ALA A 60 17.70 6.34 -15.50
C ALA A 60 16.65 5.24 -15.28
N ALA A 61 17.17 4.01 -15.11
CA ALA A 61 16.55 2.78 -14.61
C ALA A 61 15.05 2.59 -14.88
N VAL A 62 14.74 1.69 -15.81
CA VAL A 62 13.39 1.19 -16.05
C VAL A 62 13.03 0.13 -15.02
N SER A 63 11.78 0.11 -14.55
CA SER A 63 11.32 -0.89 -13.57
C SER A 63 11.48 -2.31 -14.14
N ALA A 64 12.21 -3.16 -13.43
CA ALA A 64 12.46 -4.53 -13.85
C ALA A 64 11.21 -5.43 -13.77
N SER A 65 10.29 -5.15 -12.84
CA SER A 65 9.11 -5.98 -12.59
C SER A 65 8.04 -5.82 -13.68
N LEU A 66 7.65 -6.95 -14.31
CA LEU A 66 6.63 -6.98 -15.37
C LEU A 66 5.25 -6.50 -14.89
N ILE A 67 4.91 -6.72 -13.61
CA ILE A 67 3.63 -6.30 -13.02
C ILE A 67 3.42 -4.77 -13.07
N THR A 68 4.51 -3.99 -13.14
CA THR A 68 4.45 -2.51 -13.25
C THR A 68 3.76 -2.07 -14.54
N TYR A 69 3.81 -2.88 -15.59
CA TYR A 69 3.22 -2.59 -16.90
C TYR A 69 1.79 -3.11 -17.05
N ALA A 70 1.26 -3.79 -16.02
CA ALA A 70 -0.11 -4.25 -16.01
C ALA A 70 -1.07 -3.07 -15.86
N GLU A 71 -2.13 -3.06 -16.66
CA GLU A 71 -3.17 -2.03 -16.63
C GLU A 71 -4.09 -2.20 -15.41
N PHE A 72 -4.73 -1.12 -14.96
CA PHE A 72 -5.68 -1.17 -13.84
C PHE A 72 -6.73 -2.28 -13.99
N THR A 73 -7.37 -2.39 -15.17
CA THR A 73 -8.37 -3.43 -15.46
C THR A 73 -7.79 -4.85 -15.40
N GLN A 74 -6.50 -5.04 -15.69
CA GLN A 74 -5.85 -6.35 -15.49
C GLN A 74 -5.65 -6.62 -14.00
N LEU A 75 -5.22 -5.61 -13.22
CA LEU A 75 -5.06 -5.73 -11.78
C LEU A 75 -6.38 -6.08 -11.09
N THR A 76 -7.50 -5.42 -11.44
CA THR A 76 -8.82 -5.71 -10.85
C THR A 76 -9.28 -7.14 -11.14
N ARG A 77 -9.08 -7.64 -12.37
CA ARG A 77 -9.37 -9.04 -12.74
C ARG A 77 -8.53 -10.04 -11.95
N LEU A 78 -7.25 -9.72 -11.70
CA LEU A 78 -6.38 -10.58 -10.89
C LEU A 78 -6.81 -10.61 -9.43
N VAL A 79 -7.21 -9.46 -8.89
CA VAL A 79 -7.76 -9.35 -7.54
C VAL A 79 -9.01 -10.20 -7.39
N ASP A 80 -9.92 -10.15 -8.38
CA ASP A 80 -11.14 -10.95 -8.36
C ASP A 80 -10.86 -12.46 -8.45
N ARG A 81 -9.96 -12.87 -9.35
CA ARG A 81 -9.57 -14.28 -9.56
C ARG A 81 -8.89 -14.89 -8.35
N HIS A 82 -8.02 -14.14 -7.67
CA HIS A 82 -7.23 -14.63 -6.54
C HIS A 82 -7.72 -14.10 -5.20
N TRP A 83 -9.02 -13.80 -5.10
CA TRP A 83 -9.62 -13.19 -3.92
C TRP A 83 -9.33 -13.97 -2.63
N ASP A 84 -9.33 -15.30 -2.68
CA ASP A 84 -9.10 -16.16 -1.50
C ASP A 84 -7.74 -15.91 -0.84
N SER A 85 -6.74 -15.44 -1.59
CA SER A 85 -5.40 -15.13 -1.07
C SER A 85 -5.28 -13.67 -0.60
N LEU A 86 -6.23 -12.82 -1.00
CA LEU A 86 -6.22 -11.37 -0.77
C LEU A 86 -7.23 -10.93 0.28
N ASN A 87 -8.24 -11.76 0.57
CA ASN A 87 -9.34 -11.46 1.49
C ASN A 87 -8.85 -11.02 2.89
N ARG A 88 -7.74 -11.59 3.38
CA ARG A 88 -7.13 -11.25 4.67
C ARG A 88 -6.61 -9.81 4.70
N ALA A 89 -6.17 -9.29 3.56
CA ALA A 89 -5.67 -7.92 3.44
C ALA A 89 -6.79 -6.92 3.14
N LEU A 90 -7.68 -7.28 2.22
CA LEU A 90 -8.66 -6.37 1.64
C LEU A 90 -10.01 -6.40 2.35
N GLY A 91 -10.34 -7.46 3.10
CA GLY A 91 -11.59 -7.59 3.85
C GLY A 91 -12.73 -8.16 3.01
N VAL A 92 -13.88 -7.49 3.00
CA VAL A 92 -15.11 -7.97 2.35
C VAL A 92 -15.06 -7.74 0.84
N LYS A 93 -15.26 -8.81 0.06
CA LYS A 93 -15.19 -8.78 -1.42
C LYS A 93 -16.09 -7.71 -2.03
N LYS A 94 -17.37 -7.72 -1.66
CA LYS A 94 -18.38 -6.84 -2.25
C LYS A 94 -18.02 -5.36 -2.07
N GLU A 95 -17.53 -4.97 -0.90
CA GLU A 95 -17.13 -3.59 -0.62
C GLU A 95 -15.98 -3.17 -1.55
N ILE A 96 -14.93 -3.99 -1.62
CA ILE A 96 -13.75 -3.67 -2.42
C ILE A 96 -14.05 -3.68 -3.90
N THR A 97 -14.88 -4.60 -4.39
CA THR A 97 -15.32 -4.60 -5.80
C THR A 97 -16.03 -3.29 -6.13
N VAL A 98 -16.98 -2.83 -5.31
CA VAL A 98 -17.67 -1.55 -5.53
C VAL A 98 -16.70 -0.37 -5.54
N LEU A 99 -15.71 -0.37 -4.64
CA LEU A 99 -14.68 0.68 -4.60
C LEU A 99 -13.78 0.67 -5.86
N LEU A 100 -13.37 -0.51 -6.33
CA LEU A 100 -12.57 -0.66 -7.54
C LEU A 100 -13.34 -0.26 -8.79
N ASP A 101 -14.62 -0.66 -8.89
CA ASP A 101 -15.52 -0.27 -9.99
C ASP A 101 -15.71 1.25 -10.04
N ARG A 102 -15.80 1.89 -8.87
CA ARG A 102 -15.91 3.35 -8.78
C ARG A 102 -14.64 4.04 -9.28
N ILE A 103 -13.46 3.55 -8.92
CA ILE A 103 -12.19 4.06 -9.46
C ILE A 103 -12.11 3.83 -10.97
N GLU A 104 -12.55 2.67 -11.47
CA GLU A 104 -12.53 2.38 -12.90
C GLU A 104 -13.40 3.37 -13.70
N ALA A 105 -14.60 3.68 -13.20
CA ALA A 105 -15.47 4.68 -13.80
C ALA A 105 -14.82 6.08 -13.85
N LEU A 106 -14.18 6.51 -12.75
CA LEU A 106 -13.50 7.80 -12.68
C LEU A 106 -12.25 7.85 -13.58
N ARG A 107 -11.47 6.77 -13.61
CA ARG A 107 -10.33 6.62 -14.55
C ARG A 107 -10.80 6.73 -15.99
N ASN A 108 -11.90 6.09 -16.34
CA ASN A 108 -12.43 6.14 -17.71
C ASN A 108 -12.82 7.58 -18.10
N ALA A 109 -13.41 8.36 -17.18
CA ALA A 109 -13.68 9.76 -17.43
C ALA A 109 -12.38 10.56 -17.71
N VAL A 110 -11.33 10.36 -16.89
CA VAL A 110 -10.02 10.98 -17.09
C VAL A 110 -9.37 10.55 -18.41
N ALA A 111 -9.46 9.26 -18.78
CA ALA A 111 -8.91 8.73 -20.02
C ALA A 111 -9.60 9.31 -21.27
N HIS A 112 -10.86 9.72 -21.16
CA HIS A 112 -11.61 10.44 -22.19
C HIS A 112 -11.45 11.96 -22.11
N SER A 113 -10.44 12.46 -21.39
CA SER A 113 -10.14 13.89 -21.20
C SER A 113 -11.33 14.69 -20.65
N ARG A 114 -12.20 14.04 -19.88
CA ARG A 114 -13.29 14.73 -19.16
C ARG A 114 -12.75 15.23 -17.84
N GLU A 115 -13.01 16.49 -17.53
CA GLU A 115 -12.66 17.07 -16.24
C GLU A 115 -13.53 16.46 -15.14
N LEU A 116 -12.87 15.95 -14.10
CA LEU A 116 -13.56 15.41 -12.92
C LEU A 116 -14.04 16.57 -12.04
N LEU A 117 -15.25 16.44 -11.50
CA LEU A 117 -15.76 17.41 -10.54
C LEU A 117 -14.96 17.32 -9.22
N PRO A 118 -14.84 18.42 -8.43
CA PRO A 118 -14.02 18.42 -7.22
C PRO A 118 -14.34 17.27 -6.25
N PHE A 119 -15.63 16.96 -6.04
CA PHE A 119 -16.05 15.86 -5.18
C PHE A 119 -15.66 14.47 -5.73
N GLU A 120 -15.54 14.31 -7.06
CA GLU A 120 -15.12 13.06 -7.69
C GLU A 120 -13.61 12.84 -7.51
N GLN A 121 -12.84 13.92 -7.56
CA GLN A 121 -11.40 13.89 -7.27
C GLN A 121 -11.14 13.51 -5.81
N GLU A 122 -11.89 14.11 -4.88
CA GLU A 122 -11.82 13.76 -3.45
C GLU A 122 -12.25 12.31 -3.21
N LEU A 123 -13.32 11.86 -3.86
CA LEU A 123 -13.76 10.46 -3.78
C LEU A 123 -12.66 9.51 -4.27
N MET A 124 -12.05 9.79 -5.42
CA MET A 124 -10.96 8.96 -5.95
C MET A 124 -9.77 8.90 -4.97
N SER A 125 -9.40 10.05 -4.39
CA SER A 125 -8.33 10.14 -3.40
C SER A 125 -8.65 9.37 -2.13
N ALA A 126 -9.90 9.43 -1.65
CA ALA A 126 -10.35 8.72 -0.46
C ALA A 126 -10.28 7.20 -0.65
N ILE A 127 -10.81 6.70 -1.77
CA ILE A 127 -10.79 5.26 -2.08
C ILE A 127 -9.35 4.76 -2.25
N ALA A 128 -8.50 5.51 -2.97
CA ALA A 128 -7.09 5.15 -3.13
C ALA A 128 -6.35 5.10 -1.78
N GLY A 129 -6.63 6.06 -0.89
CA GLY A 129 -6.08 6.09 0.47
C GLY A 129 -6.53 4.90 1.30
N GLU A 130 -7.81 4.52 1.23
CA GLU A 130 -8.36 3.38 1.94
C GLU A 130 -7.72 2.06 1.50
N ILE A 131 -7.67 1.79 0.19
CA ILE A 131 -7.05 0.57 -0.36
C ILE A 131 -5.58 0.50 0.05
N ARG A 132 -4.84 1.61 -0.12
CA ARG A 132 -3.43 1.69 0.27
C ARG A 132 -3.23 1.44 1.77
N ASN A 133 -4.09 1.97 2.61
CA ASN A 133 -4.01 1.78 4.06
C ASN A 133 -4.22 0.30 4.44
N ARG A 134 -5.25 -0.35 3.88
CA ARG A 134 -5.50 -1.79 4.07
C ARG A 134 -4.29 -2.64 3.67
N VAL A 135 -3.70 -2.36 2.51
CA VAL A 135 -2.48 -3.03 2.03
C VAL A 135 -1.29 -2.79 2.98
N THR A 136 -1.09 -1.54 3.39
CA THR A 136 0.05 -1.16 4.26
C THR A 136 -0.02 -1.89 5.59
N ILE A 137 -1.19 -1.94 6.23
CA ILE A 137 -1.40 -2.64 7.49
C ILE A 137 -1.10 -4.13 7.34
N HIS A 138 -1.57 -4.75 6.25
CA HIS A 138 -1.33 -6.17 5.98
C HIS A 138 0.15 -6.51 5.78
N ILE A 139 0.88 -5.67 5.05
CA ILE A 139 2.33 -5.86 4.84
C ILE A 139 3.11 -5.60 6.12
N ALA A 140 2.75 -4.56 6.87
CA ALA A 140 3.36 -4.24 8.16
C ALA A 140 3.18 -5.39 9.16
N ALA A 141 2.02 -6.06 9.18
CA ALA A 141 1.77 -7.21 10.03
C ALA A 141 2.62 -8.45 9.69
N ARG A 142 3.19 -8.52 8.48
CA ARG A 142 4.03 -9.63 8.01
C ARG A 142 5.52 -9.38 8.21
N THR A 143 5.93 -8.12 8.23
CA THR A 143 7.32 -7.74 8.44
C THR A 143 7.57 -7.64 9.94
N PRO A 144 8.48 -8.43 10.53
CA PRO A 144 8.85 -8.23 11.93
C PRO A 144 9.43 -6.82 12.09
N PRO A 145 9.15 -6.10 13.20
CA PRO A 145 9.70 -4.77 13.41
C PRO A 145 11.22 -4.87 13.45
N VAL A 146 11.85 -4.45 12.35
CA VAL A 146 13.30 -4.29 12.29
C VAL A 146 13.61 -3.12 13.22
N ASN A 147 14.25 -3.44 14.35
CA ASN A 147 14.51 -2.51 15.44
C ASN A 147 15.60 -1.54 14.99
N THR A 148 15.26 -0.59 14.11
CA THR A 148 16.19 0.34 13.45
C THR A 148 15.70 1.76 13.59
N PHE A 149 15.10 2.08 14.74
CA PHE A 149 15.22 3.43 15.26
C PHE A 149 16.59 3.53 15.92
N PRO A 150 17.53 4.36 15.42
CA PRO A 150 18.62 4.77 16.28
C PRO A 150 17.97 5.49 17.46
N ALA A 151 18.16 4.96 18.68
CA ALA A 151 17.76 5.67 19.88
C ALA A 151 18.35 7.08 19.77
N SER A 152 17.48 8.09 19.69
CA SER A 152 17.93 9.47 19.84
C SER A 152 18.57 9.52 21.22
N LYS A 153 19.91 9.57 21.27
CA LYS A 153 20.60 9.89 22.51
C LYS A 153 20.10 11.29 22.88
N SER A 154 19.19 11.35 23.83
CA SER A 154 18.79 12.57 24.51
C SER A 154 20.08 13.31 24.86
N CYS A 155 20.26 14.50 24.28
CA CYS A 155 21.31 15.42 24.70
C CYS A 155 20.86 15.98 26.06
N ALA A 156 21.04 15.19 27.11
CA ALA A 156 20.93 15.66 28.48
C ALA A 156 22.22 16.43 28.78
N THR A 157 22.20 17.74 28.52
CA THR A 157 23.22 18.64 29.02
C THR A 157 23.12 18.63 30.54
N ALA A 158 24.09 17.97 31.18
CA ALA A 158 24.22 17.95 32.63
C ALA A 158 24.51 19.37 33.14
N SER A 159 23.52 20.02 33.75
CA SER A 159 23.78 21.00 34.81
C SER A 159 23.56 20.31 36.15
N ALA A 160 24.67 19.87 36.73
CA ALA A 160 24.71 19.27 38.05
C ALA A 160 24.50 20.36 39.12
N THR A 161 23.39 20.26 39.86
CA THR A 161 23.36 20.63 41.29
C THR A 161 22.42 19.68 42.02
N ALA A 162 23.00 18.74 42.77
CA ALA A 162 22.30 17.93 43.79
C ALA A 162 22.45 18.61 45.17
N PRO A 163 21.87 18.11 46.29
CA PRO A 163 20.59 17.43 46.50
C PRO A 163 19.80 18.02 47.71
N ARG A 164 18.50 17.69 47.85
CA ARG A 164 17.86 17.52 49.17
C ARG A 164 16.79 16.41 49.11
N GLN A 165 17.04 15.31 49.83
CA GLN A 165 16.02 14.30 50.19
C GLN A 165 15.19 14.80 51.41
N PRO A 166 14.25 14.02 51.97
CA PRO A 166 12.95 13.65 51.41
C PRO A 166 11.81 13.98 52.42
N SER A 167 10.60 14.36 51.98
CA SER A 167 9.44 14.32 52.87
C SER A 167 8.53 13.13 52.52
N ARG A 168 8.54 12.15 53.42
CA ARG A 168 7.55 11.07 53.51
C ARG A 168 6.15 11.68 53.58
N CYS A 169 5.25 11.29 52.69
CA CYS A 169 3.81 11.36 52.96
C CYS A 169 3.24 9.95 52.87
N LYS A 170 3.06 9.32 54.03
CA LYS A 170 2.22 8.13 54.19
C LYS A 170 0.77 8.61 54.20
N ILE A 171 -0.02 8.22 53.20
CA ILE A 171 -1.47 8.20 53.36
C ILE A 171 -1.92 6.75 53.23
N ARG A 172 -2.14 6.14 54.39
CA ARG A 172 -3.01 4.98 54.58
C ARG A 172 -4.45 5.51 54.67
N CYS A 173 -5.34 4.94 53.88
CA CYS A 173 -6.79 4.87 54.13
C CYS A 173 -7.18 3.54 53.47
N SER A 174 -7.27 2.37 54.10
CA SER A 174 -8.06 1.91 55.26
C SER A 174 -9.53 2.28 55.21
N VAL A 175 -10.37 1.24 55.34
CA VAL A 175 -11.83 1.20 55.57
C VAL A 175 -12.66 1.07 54.29
N CYS A 176 -13.59 0.13 54.10
CA CYS A 176 -13.98 -1.11 54.80
C CYS A 176 -14.92 -1.89 53.88
N ARG A 177 -14.89 -3.23 53.99
CA ARG A 177 -15.94 -4.15 53.53
C ARG A 177 -16.58 -4.77 54.77
N PRO A 178 -17.91 -4.79 54.89
CA PRO A 178 -18.63 -5.92 55.51
C PRO A 178 -19.88 -6.25 54.65
N ALA A 179 -20.49 -7.43 54.67
CA ALA A 179 -20.26 -8.72 55.35
C ALA A 179 -20.66 -9.81 54.34
#